data_AF-K9TKJ3-F1
#
_entry.id   AF-K9TKJ3-F1
#
_cell.length_a   1.000
_cell.length_b   1.000
_cell.length_c   1.000
_cell.angle_alpha   90.00
_cell.angle_beta   90.00
_cell.angle_gamma   90.00
#
_symmetry.space_group_name_H-M   'P 1'
#
loop_
_entity.id
_entity.type
_entity.pdbx_description
1 polymer ?
#
loop_
_entity_poly.entity_id
_entity_poly.type
_entity_poly.pdbx_seq_one_letter_code
_entity_poly.pdbx_strand_id
1 'polypeptide(L)'
;MTPNEEQFAEAAKHWDLETLYTDLASAKGKRLTPMEKLHLRGLLCGSSPTEIAERLGKNVKGVETDLCATLYRYVKSLVGKSNGKVDNWRNITEWLEGAGYQTPTPTEFPDARGLSDKVNITNITFHDNEITIGVYLQITVPLSSEVSAQNLELENDSV
;
A
#
# COMPACT_ATOMS: atom_id res chain seq x y z
N MET A 1 -6.59 -24.96 -21.34
CA MET A 1 -7.03 -24.29 -20.11
C MET A 1 -6.04 -24.67 -19.03
N THR A 2 -5.09 -23.79 -18.70
CA THR A 2 -4.00 -24.14 -17.76
C THR A 2 -4.45 -23.85 -16.33
N PRO A 3 -4.52 -24.85 -15.43
CA PRO A 3 -5.11 -24.74 -14.08
C PRO A 3 -4.37 -23.78 -13.13
N ASN A 4 -3.26 -23.18 -13.57
CA ASN A 4 -2.42 -22.34 -12.74
C ASN A 4 -2.78 -20.84 -12.80
N GLU A 5 -3.58 -20.38 -13.77
CA GLU A 5 -3.95 -18.96 -13.84
C GLU A 5 -4.90 -18.51 -12.73
N GLU A 6 -5.61 -19.45 -12.10
CA GLU A 6 -6.55 -19.20 -10.99
C GLU A 6 -5.85 -19.16 -9.62
N GLN A 7 -4.61 -19.65 -9.52
CA GLN A 7 -3.89 -19.60 -8.25
C GLN A 7 -3.54 -18.15 -7.90
N PHE A 8 -3.73 -17.81 -6.61
CA PHE A 8 -3.49 -16.46 -6.09
C PHE A 8 -4.37 -15.38 -6.74
N ALA A 9 -5.54 -15.74 -7.28
CA ALA A 9 -6.50 -14.77 -7.83
C ALA A 9 -6.94 -13.70 -6.81
N GLU A 10 -6.81 -13.99 -5.51
CA GLU A 10 -7.09 -13.06 -4.41
C GLU A 10 -6.22 -11.80 -4.47
N ALA A 11 -5.01 -11.87 -5.05
CA ALA A 11 -4.16 -10.69 -5.25
C ALA A 11 -4.87 -9.60 -6.05
N ALA A 12 -5.71 -9.97 -7.02
CA ALA A 12 -6.44 -9.02 -7.86
C ALA A 12 -7.48 -8.18 -7.08
N LYS A 13 -7.83 -8.59 -5.86
CA LYS A 13 -8.78 -7.84 -5.01
C LYS A 13 -8.11 -6.63 -4.34
N HIS A 14 -6.82 -6.74 -4.02
CA HIS A 14 -6.08 -5.77 -3.22
C HIS A 14 -4.99 -5.04 -4.01
N TRP A 15 -4.76 -5.43 -5.26
CA TRP A 15 -3.66 -4.91 -6.07
C TRP A 15 -4.09 -4.65 -7.50
N ASP A 16 -3.59 -3.56 -8.07
CA ASP A 16 -3.80 -3.22 -9.48
C ASP A 16 -2.83 -4.04 -10.34
N LEU A 17 -3.24 -5.28 -10.62
CA LEU A 17 -2.42 -6.22 -11.38
C LEU A 17 -2.17 -5.76 -12.83
N GLU A 18 -3.11 -5.03 -13.42
CA GLU A 18 -2.98 -4.55 -14.81
C GLU A 18 -1.85 -3.53 -14.93
N THR A 19 -1.85 -2.54 -14.05
CA THR A 19 -0.81 -1.51 -14.00
C THR A 19 0.53 -2.14 -13.60
N LEU A 20 0.55 -3.01 -12.59
CA LEU A 20 1.75 -3.74 -12.17
C LEU A 20 2.38 -4.55 -13.32
N TYR A 21 1.58 -5.28 -14.09
CA TYR A 21 2.12 -6.06 -15.21
C TYR A 21 2.64 -5.18 -16.34
N THR A 22 2.01 -4.05 -16.58
CA THR A 22 2.42 -3.10 -17.61
C THR A 22 3.74 -2.43 -17.23
N ASP A 23 3.84 -1.98 -15.98
CA ASP A 23 5.02 -1.29 -15.47
C ASP A 23 6.21 -2.24 -15.28
N LEU A 24 5.98 -3.45 -14.76
CA LEU A 24 7.02 -4.47 -14.68
C LEU A 24 7.46 -4.92 -16.07
N ALA A 25 6.56 -4.97 -17.06
CA ALA A 25 6.95 -5.29 -18.44
C ALA A 25 7.82 -4.19 -19.05
N SER A 26 7.51 -2.94 -18.74
CA SER A 26 8.32 -1.77 -19.11
C SER A 26 9.70 -1.81 -18.44
N ALA A 27 9.76 -2.10 -17.13
CA ALA A 27 11.00 -2.23 -16.38
C ALA A 27 11.87 -3.41 -16.84
N LYS A 28 11.25 -4.53 -17.24
CA LYS A 28 11.92 -5.69 -17.84
C LYS A 28 12.33 -5.45 -19.30
N GLY A 29 11.66 -4.52 -19.99
CA GLY A 29 11.76 -4.31 -21.44
C GLY A 29 11.09 -5.40 -22.29
N LYS A 30 10.32 -6.32 -21.67
CA LYS A 30 9.60 -7.43 -22.33
C LYS A 30 8.36 -7.80 -21.54
N ARG A 31 7.38 -8.45 -22.20
CA ARG A 31 6.17 -8.96 -21.55
C ARG A 31 6.52 -9.95 -20.44
N LEU A 32 5.82 -9.87 -19.31
CA LEU A 32 5.93 -10.87 -18.25
C LEU A 32 5.43 -12.22 -18.74
N THR A 33 6.19 -13.26 -18.43
CA THR A 33 5.78 -14.64 -18.66
C THR A 33 4.65 -15.02 -17.70
N PRO A 34 3.82 -16.02 -18.05
CA PRO A 34 2.76 -16.50 -17.17
C PRO A 34 3.28 -16.90 -15.78
N MET A 35 4.50 -17.47 -15.73
CA MET A 35 5.14 -17.90 -14.48
C MET A 35 5.50 -16.72 -13.58
N GLU A 36 6.05 -15.64 -14.15
CA GLU A 36 6.39 -14.43 -13.39
C GLU A 36 5.15 -13.75 -12.84
N LYS A 37 4.07 -13.68 -13.63
CA LYS A 37 2.78 -13.15 -13.16
C LYS A 37 2.25 -13.96 -11.98
N LEU A 38 2.41 -15.28 -12.04
CA LEU A 38 1.96 -16.19 -11.00
C LEU A 38 2.75 -16.04 -9.70
N HIS A 39 4.08 -16.01 -9.80
CA HIS A 39 4.96 -15.74 -8.67
C HIS A 39 4.68 -14.35 -8.06
N LEU A 40 4.40 -13.34 -8.89
CA LEU A 40 4.05 -12.00 -8.40
C LEU A 40 2.76 -12.04 -7.59
N ARG A 41 1.69 -12.67 -8.11
CA ARG A 41 0.43 -12.81 -7.37
C ARG A 41 0.64 -13.53 -6.04
N GLY A 42 1.48 -14.56 -6.00
CA GLY A 42 1.85 -15.24 -4.75
C GLY A 42 2.44 -14.29 -3.71
N LEU A 43 3.41 -13.46 -4.11
CA LEU A 43 4.02 -12.46 -3.22
C LEU A 43 3.01 -11.40 -2.74
N LEU A 44 2.14 -10.94 -3.64
CA LEU A 44 1.12 -9.93 -3.34
C LEU A 44 0.01 -10.46 -2.42
N CYS A 45 -0.26 -11.77 -2.47
CA CYS A 45 -1.11 -12.47 -1.51
C CYS A 45 -0.44 -12.65 -0.13
N GLY A 46 0.81 -12.20 0.06
CA GLY A 46 1.54 -12.40 1.31
C GLY A 46 2.06 -13.83 1.50
N SER A 47 2.15 -14.63 0.42
CA SER A 47 2.76 -15.96 0.48
C SER A 47 4.28 -15.86 0.38
N SER A 48 4.97 -16.62 1.22
CA SER A 48 6.43 -16.77 1.16
C SER A 48 6.86 -17.58 -0.08
N PRO A 49 8.13 -17.47 -0.52
CA PRO A 49 8.66 -18.29 -1.62
C PRO A 49 8.46 -19.79 -1.42
N THR A 50 8.51 -20.26 -0.17
CA THR A 50 8.24 -21.64 0.22
C THR A 50 6.78 -22.02 -0.04
N GLU A 51 5.83 -21.23 0.45
CA GLU A 51 4.40 -21.46 0.23
C GLU A 51 4.02 -21.41 -1.26
N ILE A 52 4.64 -20.49 -2.00
CA ILE A 52 4.46 -20.39 -3.45
C ILE A 52 4.96 -21.67 -4.12
N ALA A 53 6.14 -22.16 -3.74
CA ALA A 53 6.69 -23.40 -4.28
C ALA A 53 5.82 -24.63 -3.96
N GLU A 54 5.30 -24.72 -2.73
CA GLU A 54 4.40 -25.79 -2.30
C GLU A 54 3.10 -25.78 -3.12
N ARG A 55 2.45 -24.62 -3.28
CA ARG A 55 1.22 -24.51 -4.10
C ARG A 55 1.45 -24.81 -5.58
N LEU A 56 2.65 -24.51 -6.09
CA LEU A 56 3.02 -24.79 -7.48
C LEU A 56 3.57 -26.20 -7.69
N GLY A 57 3.78 -26.99 -6.63
CA GLY A 57 4.44 -28.30 -6.71
C GLY A 57 5.89 -28.19 -7.22
N LYS A 58 6.57 -27.08 -6.94
CA LYS A 58 7.94 -26.79 -7.40
C LYS A 58 8.94 -26.89 -6.27
N ASN A 59 10.22 -26.97 -6.63
CA ASN A 59 11.30 -26.91 -5.65
C ASN A 59 11.43 -25.48 -5.09
N VAL A 60 11.42 -25.34 -3.76
CA VAL A 60 11.56 -24.07 -3.03
C VAL A 60 12.76 -23.27 -3.50
N LYS A 61 13.95 -23.89 -3.58
CA LYS A 61 15.18 -23.21 -4.02
C LYS A 61 15.10 -22.69 -5.45
N GLY A 62 14.37 -23.40 -6.30
CA GLY A 62 14.13 -22.99 -7.68
C GLY A 62 13.27 -21.72 -7.75
N VAL A 63 12.20 -21.66 -6.96
CA VAL A 63 11.32 -20.48 -6.87
C VAL A 63 12.05 -19.29 -6.25
N GLU A 64 12.81 -19.48 -5.17
CA GLU A 64 13.61 -18.41 -4.55
C GLU A 64 14.63 -17.80 -5.52
N THR A 65 15.34 -18.66 -6.26
CA THR A 65 16.33 -18.22 -7.24
C THR A 65 15.66 -17.47 -8.38
N ASP A 66 14.53 -17.98 -8.88
CA ASP A 66 13.75 -17.34 -9.94
C ASP A 66 13.24 -15.96 -9.51
N LEU A 67 12.65 -15.86 -8.31
CA LEU A 67 12.19 -14.59 -7.73
C LEU A 67 13.30 -13.56 -7.62
N CYS A 68 14.48 -13.97 -7.13
CA CYS A 68 15.64 -13.10 -6.97
C CYS A 68 16.18 -12.61 -8.34
N ALA A 69 16.24 -13.49 -9.34
CA ALA A 69 16.74 -13.16 -10.67
C ALA A 69 15.74 -12.34 -11.52
N THR A 70 14.44 -12.50 -11.28
CA THR A 70 13.36 -11.91 -12.07
C THR A 70 12.65 -10.79 -11.31
N LEU A 71 11.63 -11.12 -10.50
CA LEU A 71 10.72 -10.17 -9.88
C LEU A 71 11.44 -9.15 -9.00
N TYR A 72 12.41 -9.57 -8.19
CA TYR A 72 13.13 -8.63 -7.31
C TYR A 72 13.91 -7.61 -8.12
N ARG A 73 14.53 -8.05 -9.22
CA ARG A 73 15.25 -7.16 -10.12
C ARG A 73 14.30 -6.18 -10.83
N TYR A 74 13.13 -6.64 -11.28
CA TYR A 74 12.17 -5.80 -11.98
C TYR A 74 11.54 -4.76 -11.06
N VAL A 75 11.10 -5.17 -9.87
CA VAL A 75 10.55 -4.25 -8.86
C VAL A 75 11.60 -3.23 -8.43
N LYS A 76 12.87 -3.66 -8.26
CA LYS A 76 13.98 -2.77 -7.92
C LYS A 76 14.22 -1.71 -9.01
N SER A 77 14.13 -2.11 -10.28
CA SER A 77 14.20 -1.19 -11.41
C SER A 77 13.01 -0.24 -11.47
N LEU A 78 11.81 -0.75 -11.15
CA LEU A 78 10.57 0.03 -11.17
C LEU A 78 10.55 1.12 -10.08
N VAL A 79 10.93 0.76 -8.84
CA VAL A 79 10.89 1.67 -7.69
C VAL A 79 12.19 2.52 -7.59
N GLY A 80 13.11 2.39 -8.55
CA GLY A 80 14.36 3.16 -8.57
C GLY A 80 15.32 2.86 -7.41
N LYS A 81 15.08 1.81 -6.62
CA LYS A 81 15.92 1.41 -5.48
C LYS A 81 17.13 0.60 -5.92
N SER A 82 17.94 1.09 -6.85
CA SER A 82 19.10 0.39 -7.43
C SER A 82 20.15 -0.09 -6.41
N ASN A 83 20.20 0.49 -5.20
CA ASN A 83 21.22 0.20 -4.20
C ASN A 83 20.77 -0.64 -2.98
N GLY A 84 19.49 -1.01 -2.88
CA GLY A 84 18.98 -1.84 -1.76
C GLY A 84 19.09 -3.34 -2.05
N LYS A 85 19.57 -4.13 -1.08
CA LYS A 85 19.38 -5.58 -1.09
C LYS A 85 17.95 -5.88 -0.65
N VAL A 86 17.24 -6.73 -1.39
CA VAL A 86 15.96 -7.28 -0.93
C VAL A 86 16.31 -8.32 0.13
N ASP A 87 16.34 -7.90 1.39
CA ASP A 87 16.71 -8.78 2.50
C ASP A 87 15.53 -9.66 2.94
N ASN A 88 14.30 -9.21 2.68
CA ASN A 88 13.07 -9.95 2.91
C ASN A 88 12.14 -9.82 1.71
N TRP A 89 11.47 -10.91 1.33
CA TRP A 89 10.49 -10.93 0.23
C TRP A 89 9.33 -9.97 0.49
N ARG A 90 9.00 -9.70 1.77
CA ARG A 90 8.00 -8.70 2.18
C ARG A 90 8.32 -7.28 1.73
N ASN A 91 9.60 -6.94 1.62
CA ASN A 91 10.03 -5.62 1.17
C ASN A 91 9.51 -5.33 -0.25
N ILE A 92 9.34 -6.36 -1.09
CA ILE A 92 8.77 -6.20 -2.43
C ILE A 92 7.34 -5.67 -2.35
N THR A 93 6.52 -6.30 -1.51
CA THR A 93 5.13 -5.91 -1.29
C THR A 93 5.05 -4.49 -0.72
N GLU A 94 5.88 -4.18 0.28
CA GLU A 94 5.95 -2.83 0.88
C GLU A 94 6.39 -1.76 -0.14
N TRP A 95 7.32 -2.06 -1.05
CA TRP A 95 7.76 -1.11 -2.06
C TRP A 95 6.70 -0.86 -3.13
N LEU A 96 5.94 -1.90 -3.50
CA LEU A 96 4.83 -1.76 -4.43
C LEU A 96 3.66 -1.02 -3.78
N GLU A 97 3.41 -1.24 -2.49
CA GLU A 97 2.43 -0.47 -1.72
C GLU A 97 2.80 1.01 -1.67
N GLY A 98 4.04 1.34 -1.30
CA GLY A 98 4.54 2.72 -1.28
C GLY A 98 4.60 3.39 -2.65
N ALA A 99 4.61 2.61 -3.74
CA ALA A 99 4.50 3.12 -5.11
C ALA A 99 3.05 3.32 -5.58
N GLY A 100 2.05 2.97 -4.76
CA GLY A 100 0.63 3.20 -5.05
C GLY A 100 -0.03 2.10 -5.88
N TYR A 101 0.56 0.90 -5.97
CA TYR A 101 -0.03 -0.22 -6.72
C TYR A 101 -1.08 -1.01 -5.94
N GLN A 102 -1.18 -0.80 -4.63
CA GLN A 102 -2.24 -1.39 -3.84
C GLN A 102 -3.55 -0.69 -4.23
N THR A 103 -4.59 -1.47 -4.56
CA THR A 103 -5.89 -0.85 -4.79
C THR A 103 -6.31 -0.20 -3.49
N PRO A 104 -6.90 1.00 -3.53
CA PRO A 104 -7.50 1.58 -2.35
C PRO A 104 -8.54 0.57 -1.86
N THR A 105 -8.21 -0.14 -0.78
CA THR A 105 -9.26 -0.76 0.01
C THR A 105 -10.20 0.37 0.35
N PRO A 106 -11.53 0.19 0.27
CA PRO A 106 -12.44 1.11 0.93
C PRO A 106 -12.07 1.04 2.42
N THR A 107 -11.10 1.87 2.82
CA THR A 107 -10.82 2.15 4.20
C THR A 107 -12.11 2.75 4.67
N GLU A 108 -12.89 1.95 5.38
CA GLU A 108 -13.83 2.48 6.35
C GLU A 108 -13.00 3.45 7.18
N PHE A 109 -13.11 4.73 6.85
CA PHE A 109 -12.45 5.80 7.56
C PHE A 109 -12.73 5.55 9.04
N PRO A 110 -11.70 5.29 9.88
CA PRO A 110 -11.92 4.99 11.28
C PRO A 110 -12.65 6.19 11.87
N ASP A 111 -13.95 5.97 12.08
CA ASP A 111 -14.91 6.88 12.65
C ASP A 111 -14.66 8.37 12.32
N ALA A 112 -15.18 8.82 11.17
CA ALA A 112 -15.61 10.22 11.00
C ALA A 112 -16.79 10.58 11.95
N ARG A 113 -16.86 9.98 13.15
CA ARG A 113 -17.87 10.26 14.17
C ARG A 113 -17.72 11.66 14.77
N GLY A 114 -16.68 12.41 14.38
CA GLY A 114 -16.45 13.81 14.72
C GLY A 114 -16.60 14.82 13.57
N LEU A 115 -16.85 14.39 12.32
CA LEU A 115 -17.07 15.31 11.20
C LEU A 115 -18.52 15.17 10.68
N SER A 116 -19.49 15.32 11.58
CA SER A 116 -20.86 15.66 11.19
C SER A 116 -21.04 17.18 11.07
N ASP A 117 -19.97 17.90 10.73
CA ASP A 117 -20.07 19.29 10.36
C ASP A 117 -20.40 19.33 8.87
N LYS A 118 -21.60 19.83 8.57
CA LYS A 118 -22.24 19.88 7.27
C LYS A 118 -21.35 20.61 6.25
N VAL A 119 -20.53 19.90 5.50
CA VAL A 119 -19.74 20.46 4.40
C VAL A 119 -20.66 20.70 3.22
N ASN A 120 -20.84 21.97 2.84
CA ASN A 120 -21.62 22.34 1.66
C ASN A 120 -20.67 22.79 0.56
N ILE A 121 -20.61 22.01 -0.53
CA ILE A 121 -19.91 22.42 -1.74
C ILE A 121 -20.84 23.33 -2.51
N THR A 122 -20.44 24.59 -2.70
CA THR A 122 -21.29 25.58 -3.37
C THR A 122 -21.09 25.57 -4.87
N ASN A 123 -19.87 25.30 -5.34
CA ASN A 123 -19.55 25.24 -6.76
C ASN A 123 -18.27 24.46 -7.01
N ILE A 124 -18.21 23.75 -8.14
CA ILE A 124 -17.00 23.11 -8.65
C ILE A 124 -16.82 23.59 -10.09
N THR A 125 -15.70 24.24 -10.37
CA THR A 125 -15.35 24.72 -11.71
C THR A 125 -14.03 24.14 -12.16
N PHE A 126 -13.99 23.73 -13.42
CA PHE A 126 -12.82 23.20 -14.09
C PHE A 126 -12.48 24.17 -15.23
N HIS A 127 -11.31 24.80 -15.17
CA HIS A 127 -10.79 25.66 -16.23
C HIS A 127 -9.36 25.24 -16.56
N ASP A 128 -9.14 24.75 -17.78
CA ASP A 128 -7.86 24.20 -18.26
C ASP A 128 -7.28 23.16 -17.28
N ASN A 129 -6.22 23.56 -16.55
CA ASN A 129 -5.48 22.77 -15.56
C ASN A 129 -5.78 23.19 -14.12
N GLU A 130 -6.75 24.07 -13.89
CA GLU A 130 -7.16 24.55 -12.57
C GLU A 130 -8.52 23.98 -12.19
N ILE A 131 -8.58 23.44 -10.96
CA ILE A 131 -9.83 23.04 -10.32
C ILE A 131 -10.07 24.02 -9.18
N THR A 132 -11.14 24.80 -9.29
CA THR A 132 -11.59 25.69 -8.23
C THR A 132 -12.81 25.10 -7.55
N ILE A 133 -12.72 24.90 -6.23
CA ILE A 133 -13.78 24.32 -5.40
C ILE A 133 -14.19 25.36 -4.36
N GLY A 134 -15.43 25.82 -4.46
CA GLY A 134 -16.04 26.67 -3.45
C GLY A 134 -16.63 25.82 -2.33
N VAL A 135 -16.15 26.01 -1.10
CA VAL A 135 -16.64 25.28 0.08
C VAL A 135 -17.10 26.24 1.17
N TYR A 136 -18.23 25.93 1.79
CA TYR A 136 -18.65 26.53 3.06
C TYR A 136 -18.46 25.52 4.18
N LEU A 137 -17.60 25.87 5.13
CA LEU A 137 -17.24 25.02 6.28
C LEU A 137 -17.67 25.71 7.57
N GLN A 138 -18.47 25.01 8.37
CA GLN A 138 -18.82 25.41 9.73
C GLN A 138 -18.15 24.42 10.68
N ILE A 139 -17.32 24.91 11.62
CA ILE A 139 -16.64 24.05 12.60
C ILE A 139 -17.17 24.41 13.98
N THR A 140 -17.68 23.43 14.71
CA THR A 140 -18.12 23.62 16.09
C THR A 140 -17.00 23.17 17.04
N VAL A 141 -16.23 24.13 17.57
CA VAL A 141 -15.22 23.82 18.58
C VAL A 141 -15.83 23.81 19.99
N PRO A 142 -15.63 22.76 20.80
CA PRO A 142 -16.07 22.78 22.19
C PRO A 142 -15.22 23.79 22.96
N LEU A 143 -15.86 24.81 23.53
CA LEU A 143 -15.20 25.74 24.44
C LEU A 143 -14.87 24.96 25.72
N SER A 144 -13.62 24.53 25.88
CA SER A 144 -13.16 23.91 27.13
C SER A 144 -13.34 24.90 28.27
N SER A 145 -14.24 24.56 29.19
CA SER A 145 -14.34 25.27 30.46
C SER A 145 -13.21 24.81 31.37
N GLU A 146 -12.60 25.79 32.04
CA GLU A 146 -11.72 25.69 33.22
C GLU A 146 -10.22 25.49 32.97
N VAL A 147 -9.53 26.61 32.73
CA VAL A 147 -8.20 26.83 33.32
C VAL A 147 -8.40 26.95 34.84
N SER A 148 -8.23 25.86 35.59
CA SER A 148 -8.17 25.92 37.05
C SER A 148 -6.77 26.34 37.49
N ALA A 149 -6.66 27.59 37.93
CA ALA A 149 -5.58 28.06 38.77
C ALA A 149 -5.79 27.60 40.22
N GLN A 150 -4.66 27.44 40.97
CA GLN A 150 -4.51 27.25 42.43
C GLN A 150 -4.50 25.76 42.86
N ASN A 151 -3.57 25.20 43.65
CA ASN A 151 -2.77 25.61 44.83
C ASN A 151 -1.66 24.53 45.05
N LEU A 152 -0.67 24.56 45.95
CA LEU A 152 0.10 25.50 46.77
C LEU A 152 1.00 24.59 47.67
N GLU A 153 2.31 24.84 47.68
CA GLU A 153 3.31 24.64 48.76
C GLU A 153 3.59 23.31 49.51
N LEU A 154 4.90 23.16 49.79
CA LEU A 154 5.61 22.52 50.92
C LEU A 154 5.85 21.00 50.92
N GLU A 155 7.09 20.61 50.60
CA GLU A 155 7.81 19.62 51.40
C GLU A 155 9.09 20.26 51.96
N ASN A 156 9.02 20.54 53.27
CA ASN A 156 10.15 20.80 54.13
C ASN A 156 10.32 19.53 54.99
N ASP A 157 11.40 18.77 54.83
CA ASP A 157 11.94 18.01 55.95
C ASP A 157 13.46 17.82 55.83
N SER A 158 14.10 17.90 56.98
CA SER A 158 15.53 18.07 57.21
C SER A 158 16.12 16.77 57.73
N VAL A 159 17.34 16.41 57.30
CA VAL A 159 18.35 15.74 58.15
C VAL A 159 19.72 16.27 57.78
#